data_AF-A0AAU5HPM5-F1
#
_entry.id   AF-A0AAU5HPM5-F1
#
_cell.length_a   1.000
_cell.length_b   1.000
_cell.length_c   1.000
_cell.angle_alpha   90.00
_cell.angle_beta   90.00
_cell.angle_gamma   90.00
#
_symmetry.space_group_name_H-M   'P 1'
#
loop_
_entity.id
_entity.type
_entity.pdbx_description
1 polymer ?
#
loop_
_entity_poly.entity_id
_entity_poly.type
_entity_poly.pdbx_seq_one_letter_code
_entity_poly.pdbx_strand_id
1 'polypeptide(L)'
;MTLAVDVFLRDADGQWNVLDVPEGCNDSAGFENWRETVWGSAPVRALGCVYLPVLASSDLYVEASDVPEFLRELALLRERLEAVAAAVGERTDLVESRLDNIEAAALRAREIGGGVLIW
;
A
#
# COMPACT_ATOMS: atom_id res chain seq x y z
N MET A 1 -10.09 -13.92 1.11
CA MET A 1 -10.39 -12.51 0.79
C MET A 1 -9.11 -11.86 0.33
N THR A 2 -9.20 -10.84 -0.53
CA THR A 2 -8.04 -10.06 -1.00
C THR A 2 -7.99 -8.78 -0.19
N LEU A 3 -6.79 -8.32 0.12
CA LEU A 3 -6.54 -6.96 0.53
C LEU A 3 -6.64 -6.07 -0.71
N ALA A 4 -7.33 -4.94 -0.61
CA ALA A 4 -7.54 -3.98 -1.69
C ALA A 4 -6.79 -2.67 -1.40
N VAL A 5 -6.41 -1.94 -2.45
CA VAL A 5 -5.86 -0.58 -2.39
C VAL A 5 -6.69 0.35 -3.27
N ASP A 6 -7.23 1.39 -2.65
CA ASP A 6 -8.08 2.39 -3.29
C ASP A 6 -7.51 3.80 -3.11
N VAL A 7 -7.97 4.71 -3.96
CA VAL A 7 -7.71 6.15 -3.85
C VAL A 7 -8.97 6.83 -3.34
N PHE A 8 -8.84 7.73 -2.37
CA PHE A 8 -9.96 8.54 -1.89
C PHE A 8 -9.68 10.04 -2.02
N LEU A 9 -10.74 10.81 -2.19
CA LEU A 9 -10.72 12.27 -2.07
C LEU A 9 -11.49 12.70 -0.84
N ARG A 10 -11.04 13.80 -0.22
CA ARG A 10 -11.81 14.54 0.77
C ARG A 10 -12.48 15.73 0.09
N ASP A 11 -13.78 15.88 0.30
CA ASP A 11 -14.47 17.11 -0.13
C ASP A 11 -14.24 18.26 0.86
N ALA A 12 -14.85 19.42 0.58
CA ALA A 12 -14.72 20.62 1.41
C ALA A 12 -15.26 20.45 2.84
N ASP A 13 -16.16 19.49 3.06
CA ASP A 13 -16.73 19.15 4.37
C ASP A 13 -15.94 18.03 5.07
N GLY A 14 -14.85 17.57 4.44
CA GLY A 14 -13.98 16.49 4.93
C GLY A 14 -14.56 15.09 4.75
N GLN A 15 -15.66 14.93 4.00
CA GLN A 15 -16.25 13.62 3.72
C GLN A 15 -15.39 12.84 2.73
N TRP A 16 -15.41 11.52 2.91
CA TRP A 16 -14.60 10.59 2.13
C TRP A 16 -15.36 10.12 0.90
N ASN A 17 -14.69 10.19 -0.24
CA ASN A 17 -15.17 9.62 -1.49
C ASN A 17 -14.10 8.68 -2.05
N VAL A 18 -14.30 7.38 -1.86
CA VAL A 18 -13.46 6.34 -2.47
C VAL A 18 -13.76 6.32 -3.97
N LEU A 19 -12.70 6.38 -4.78
CA LEU A 19 -12.80 6.42 -6.23
C LEU A 19 -12.69 5.03 -6.81
N ASP A 20 -13.45 4.78 -7.89
CA ASP A 20 -13.31 3.54 -8.64
C ASP A 20 -11.88 3.35 -9.15
N VAL A 21 -11.48 2.08 -9.21
CA VAL A 21 -10.24 1.62 -9.81
C VAL A 21 -10.36 1.81 -11.33
N PRO A 22 -9.37 2.44 -12.00
CA PRO A 22 -9.45 2.67 -13.43
C PRO A 22 -9.54 1.35 -14.21
N GLU A 23 -10.22 1.36 -15.35
CA GLU A 23 -10.36 0.17 -16.20
C GLU A 23 -8.99 -0.39 -16.60
N GLY A 24 -8.79 -1.70 -16.42
CA GLY A 24 -7.53 -2.38 -16.70
C GLY A 24 -6.48 -2.30 -15.59
N CYS A 25 -6.73 -1.55 -14.51
CA CYS A 25 -5.92 -1.57 -13.30
C CYS A 25 -6.34 -2.70 -12.35
N ASN A 26 -5.42 -3.06 -11.46
CA ASN A 26 -5.64 -4.07 -10.42
C ASN A 26 -5.42 -3.40 -9.06
N ASP A 27 -6.38 -3.57 -8.15
CA ASP A 27 -6.42 -3.01 -6.80
C ASP A 27 -5.98 -4.00 -5.72
N SER A 28 -5.56 -5.21 -6.10
CA SER A 28 -5.13 -6.20 -5.12
C SER A 28 -3.81 -5.77 -4.49
N ALA A 29 -3.83 -5.50 -3.19
CA ALA A 29 -2.65 -5.33 -2.35
C ALA A 29 -2.14 -6.69 -1.80
N GLY A 30 -2.73 -7.81 -2.19
CA GLY A 30 -2.32 -9.16 -1.79
C GLY A 30 -3.43 -9.95 -1.11
N PHE A 31 -3.08 -11.04 -0.44
CA PHE A 31 -4.07 -11.83 0.31
C PHE A 31 -4.42 -11.16 1.64
N GLU A 32 -5.60 -11.45 2.18
CA GLU A 32 -6.02 -10.90 3.49
C GLU A 32 -4.98 -11.13 4.59
N ASN A 33 -4.39 -12.32 4.66
CA ASN A 33 -3.37 -12.65 5.66
C ASN A 33 -2.04 -11.87 5.46
N TRP A 34 -1.79 -11.30 4.27
CA TRP A 34 -0.60 -10.50 4.01
C TRP A 34 -0.56 -9.19 4.80
N ARG A 35 -1.71 -8.76 5.35
CA ARG A 35 -1.78 -7.74 6.41
C ARG A 35 -0.74 -7.98 7.50
N GLU A 36 -0.63 -9.23 7.97
CA GLU A 36 0.30 -9.62 9.05
C GLU A 36 1.56 -10.28 8.51
N THR A 37 1.42 -11.15 7.51
CA THR A 37 2.52 -12.03 7.06
C THR A 37 3.51 -11.34 6.13
N VAL A 38 3.10 -10.27 5.42
CA VAL A 38 3.97 -9.56 4.47
C VAL A 38 4.10 -8.08 4.86
N TRP A 39 3.04 -7.29 4.73
CA TRP A 39 3.09 -5.83 4.94
C TRP A 39 3.29 -5.45 6.42
N GLY A 40 2.64 -6.18 7.31
CA GLY A 40 2.78 -6.09 8.76
C GLY A 40 4.03 -6.70 9.36
N SER A 41 4.85 -7.36 8.53
CA SER A 41 5.88 -8.29 9.01
C SER A 41 7.06 -7.57 9.66
N ALA A 42 7.81 -8.30 10.50
CA ALA A 42 9.02 -7.80 11.12
C ALA A 42 10.09 -7.34 10.10
N PRO A 43 10.33 -8.04 8.96
CA PRO A 43 11.23 -7.55 7.91
C PRO A 43 10.86 -6.15 7.38
N VAL A 44 9.58 -5.88 7.12
CA VAL A 44 9.14 -4.55 6.63
C VAL A 44 9.36 -3.48 7.71
N ARG A 45 9.01 -3.78 8.97
CA ARG A 45 9.27 -2.88 10.11
C ARG A 45 10.75 -2.59 10.33
N ALA A 46 11.62 -3.59 10.11
CA ALA A 46 13.06 -3.46 10.28
C ALA A 46 13.71 -2.52 9.25
N LEU A 47 13.05 -2.24 8.12
CA LEU A 47 13.45 -1.21 7.17
C LEU A 47 13.14 0.22 7.65
N GLY A 48 12.39 0.35 8.77
CA GLY A 48 11.93 1.64 9.27
C GLY A 48 10.63 2.13 8.63
N CYS A 49 9.95 1.28 7.84
CA CYS A 49 8.63 1.61 7.30
C CYS A 49 7.61 1.75 8.43
N VAL A 50 6.73 2.76 8.34
CA VAL A 50 5.68 3.01 9.32
C VAL A 50 4.27 2.88 8.75
N TYR A 51 4.07 3.01 7.43
CA TYR A 51 2.73 2.95 6.84
C TYR A 51 2.22 1.51 6.67
N LEU A 52 2.83 0.71 5.77
CA LEU A 52 2.39 -0.67 5.52
C LEU A 52 2.31 -1.54 6.78
N PRO A 53 3.19 -1.39 7.79
CA PRO A 53 3.08 -2.16 9.03
C PRO A 53 1.81 -1.95 9.87
N VAL A 54 1.06 -0.86 9.65
CA VAL A 54 -0.25 -0.61 10.29
C VAL A 54 -1.26 -1.70 9.95
N LEU A 55 -1.13 -2.31 8.77
CA LEU A 55 -2.05 -3.32 8.26
C LEU A 55 -2.19 -4.55 9.17
N ALA A 56 -1.18 -4.82 9.99
CA ALA A 56 -1.22 -5.90 10.99
C ALA A 56 -2.28 -5.70 12.08
N SER A 57 -2.83 -4.50 12.23
CA SER A 57 -3.76 -4.16 13.32
C SER A 57 -5.01 -3.40 12.87
N SER A 58 -5.01 -2.78 11.70
CA SER A 58 -6.15 -2.03 11.17
C SER A 58 -6.01 -1.85 9.66
N ASP A 59 -7.00 -1.22 9.04
CA ASP A 59 -6.84 -0.64 7.71
C ASP A 59 -5.82 0.50 7.74
N LEU A 60 -5.18 0.74 6.59
CA LEU A 60 -4.22 1.82 6.42
C LEU A 60 -4.86 2.98 5.67
N TYR A 61 -4.71 4.17 6.24
CA TYR A 61 -5.15 5.43 5.68
C TYR A 61 -3.95 6.37 5.53
N VAL A 62 -3.63 6.74 4.31
CA VAL A 62 -2.59 7.71 3.99
C VAL A 62 -3.26 8.96 3.46
N GLU A 63 -3.22 10.05 4.23
CA GLU A 63 -3.79 11.33 3.82
C GLU A 63 -3.00 11.94 2.66
N ALA A 64 -3.63 12.82 1.88
CA ALA A 64 -3.02 13.43 0.69
C ALA A 64 -1.68 14.13 0.98
N SER A 65 -1.53 14.73 2.17
CA SER A 65 -0.28 15.35 2.62
C SER A 65 0.85 14.36 2.87
N ASP A 66 0.51 13.11 3.18
CA ASP A 66 1.43 12.06 3.60
C ASP A 66 1.80 11.11 2.45
N VAL A 67 1.05 11.13 1.35
CA VAL A 67 1.32 10.33 0.14
C VAL A 67 2.76 10.47 -0.37
N PRO A 68 3.40 11.66 -0.40
CA PRO A 68 4.80 11.77 -0.81
C PRO A 68 5.77 10.97 0.06
N GLU A 69 5.53 10.94 1.38
CA GLU A 69 6.36 10.18 2.33
C GLU A 69 6.07 8.69 2.22
N PHE A 70 4.80 8.31 2.03
CA PHE A 70 4.44 6.93 1.75
C PHE A 70 5.14 6.37 0.50
N LEU A 71 5.15 7.13 -0.61
CA LEU A 71 5.88 6.76 -1.83
C LEU A 71 7.39 6.57 -1.57
N ARG A 72 7.98 7.37 -0.68
CA ARG A 72 9.39 7.21 -0.27
C ARG A 72 9.62 5.89 0.45
N GLU A 73 8.70 5.46 1.32
CA GLU A 73 8.77 4.16 1.98
C GLU A 73 8.57 3.00 1.01
N LEU A 74 7.64 3.12 0.05
CA LEU A 74 7.45 2.10 -0.98
C LEU A 74 8.71 1.92 -1.83
N ALA A 75 9.40 3.01 -2.18
CA ALA A 75 10.68 2.95 -2.88
C ALA A 75 11.77 2.24 -2.06
N LEU A 76 11.87 2.52 -0.76
CA LEU A 76 12.80 1.82 0.15
C LEU A 76 12.48 0.32 0.24
N LEU A 77 11.20 -0.03 0.34
CA LEU A 77 10.77 -1.42 0.34
C LEU A 77 11.11 -2.11 -0.98
N ARG A 78 10.92 -1.43 -2.12
CA ARG A 78 11.26 -1.92 -3.46
C ARG A 78 12.76 -2.24 -3.57
N GLU A 79 13.64 -1.38 -3.06
CA GLU A 79 15.09 -1.63 -3.04
C GLU A 79 15.50 -2.88 -2.24
N ARG A 80 14.66 -3.31 -1.30
CA ARG A 80 14.91 -4.47 -0.41
C ARG A 80 13.94 -5.63 -0.64
N LEU A 81 13.20 -5.60 -1.74
CA LEU A 81 12.06 -6.47 -1.98
C LEU A 81 12.43 -7.96 -1.97
N GLU A 82 13.53 -8.33 -2.64
CA GLU A 82 14.00 -9.71 -2.70
C GLU A 82 14.31 -10.26 -1.30
N ALA A 83 14.96 -9.47 -0.45
CA ALA A 83 15.28 -9.86 0.91
C ALA A 83 14.01 -10.01 1.78
N VAL A 84 13.04 -9.09 1.60
CA VAL A 84 11.75 -9.16 2.31
C VAL A 84 10.96 -10.39 1.88
N ALA A 85 10.81 -10.61 0.57
CA ALA A 85 10.09 -11.76 0.02
C ALA A 85 10.69 -13.09 0.52
N ALA A 86 12.02 -13.22 0.47
CA ALA A 86 12.72 -14.39 1.00
C ALA A 86 12.47 -14.59 2.51
N ALA A 87 12.49 -13.51 3.30
CA ALA A 87 12.30 -13.59 4.76
C ALA A 87 10.88 -14.00 5.15
N VAL A 88 9.86 -13.63 4.36
CA VAL A 88 8.45 -14.01 4.61
C VAL A 88 8.03 -15.29 3.88
N GLY A 89 8.93 -15.91 3.10
CA GLY A 89 8.69 -17.15 2.39
C GLY A 89 7.79 -17.01 1.16
N GLU A 90 7.71 -15.82 0.57
CA GLU A 90 6.91 -15.52 -0.62
C GLU A 90 7.78 -15.41 -1.87
N ARG A 91 7.15 -15.58 -3.05
CA ARG A 91 7.85 -15.37 -4.32
C ARG A 91 8.00 -13.87 -4.59
N THR A 92 9.21 -13.43 -4.94
CA THR A 92 9.51 -12.01 -5.17
C THR A 92 8.60 -11.38 -6.24
N ASP A 93 8.36 -12.07 -7.35
CA ASP A 93 7.48 -11.61 -8.44
C ASP A 93 6.04 -11.36 -7.98
N LEU A 94 5.55 -12.19 -7.05
CA LEU A 94 4.22 -12.04 -6.49
C LEU A 94 4.15 -10.81 -5.58
N VAL A 95 5.11 -10.64 -4.67
CA VAL A 95 5.15 -9.48 -3.77
C VAL A 95 5.35 -8.19 -4.57
N GLU A 96 6.21 -8.22 -5.60
CA GLU A 96 6.44 -7.11 -6.54
C GLU A 96 5.14 -6.68 -7.21
N SER A 97 4.38 -7.61 -7.79
CA SER A 97 3.14 -7.27 -8.48
C SER A 97 2.09 -6.60 -7.57
N ARG A 98 2.11 -6.88 -6.26
CA ARG A 98 1.22 -6.25 -5.29
C ARG A 98 1.76 -4.89 -4.83
N LEU A 99 3.07 -4.76 -4.70
CA LEU A 99 3.71 -3.47 -4.45
C LEU A 99 3.48 -2.51 -5.63
N ASP A 100 3.52 -3.00 -6.87
CA ASP A 100 3.22 -2.22 -8.09
C ASP A 100 1.80 -1.64 -8.05
N ASN A 101 0.81 -2.43 -7.64
CA ASN A 101 -0.58 -1.97 -7.50
C ASN A 101 -0.71 -0.85 -6.46
N ILE A 102 -0.06 -1.02 -5.29
CA ILE A 102 -0.05 -0.03 -4.21
C ILE A 102 0.64 1.26 -4.68
N GLU A 103 1.78 1.15 -5.36
CA GLU A 103 2.53 2.29 -5.88
C GLU A 103 1.74 3.02 -6.97
N ALA A 104 1.07 2.30 -7.87
CA ALA A 104 0.21 2.90 -8.89
C ALA A 104 -0.95 3.69 -8.27
N ALA A 105 -1.60 3.16 -7.23
CA ALA A 105 -2.64 3.87 -6.49
C ALA A 105 -2.09 5.12 -5.78
N ALA A 106 -0.92 5.02 -5.15
CA ALA A 106 -0.28 6.15 -4.48
C ALA A 106 0.17 7.26 -5.45
N LEU A 107 0.69 6.89 -6.62
CA LEU A 107 1.02 7.83 -7.68
C LEU A 107 -0.22 8.56 -8.19
N ARG A 108 -1.32 7.82 -8.46
CA ARG A 108 -2.61 8.41 -8.83
C ARG A 108 -3.13 9.35 -7.75
N ALA A 109 -3.10 8.94 -6.49
CA ALA A 109 -3.52 9.75 -5.36
C ALA A 109 -2.75 11.08 -5.32
N ARG A 110 -1.42 11.03 -5.48
CA ARG A 110 -0.57 12.23 -5.55
C ARG A 110 -0.96 13.17 -6.70
N GLU A 111 -1.25 12.61 -7.89
CA GLU A 111 -1.61 13.41 -9.07
C GLU A 111 -2.91 14.19 -8.90
N ILE A 112 -3.88 13.61 -8.18
CA ILE A 112 -5.21 14.22 -8.00
C ILE A 112 -5.40 14.91 -6.64
N GLY A 113 -4.37 14.92 -5.79
CA GLY A 113 -4.45 15.47 -4.43
C GLY A 113 -5.30 14.64 -3.46
N GLY A 114 -5.38 13.33 -3.68
CA GLY A 114 -6.11 12.37 -2.84
C GLY A 114 -5.20 11.59 -1.89
N GLY A 115 -5.84 10.76 -1.06
CA GLY A 115 -5.18 9.81 -0.16
C GLY A 115 -5.28 8.36 -0.66
N VAL A 116 -4.63 7.45 0.06
CA VAL A 116 -4.63 6.01 -0.22
C VAL A 116 -5.30 5.27 0.94
N LEU A 117 -6.19 4.33 0.62
CA LEU A 117 -6.83 3.40 1.55
C LEU A 117 -6.39 1.97 1.21
N ILE A 118 -5.96 1.20 2.21
CA ILE A 118 -5.74 -0.25 2.07
C ILE A 118 -6.57 -1.00 3.12
N TRP A 119 -7.44 -1.91 2.68
CA TRP A 119 -8.48 -2.58 3.48
C TRP A 119 -8.91 -3.94 2.91
#